data_AF-L7FA89-F1
#
_entry.id   AF-L7FA89-F1
#
_cell.length_a   1.000
_cell.length_b   1.000
_cell.length_c   1.000
_cell.angle_alpha   90.00
_cell.angle_beta   90.00
_cell.angle_gamma   90.00
#
_symmetry.space_group_name_H-M   'P 1'
#
loop_
_entity.id
_entity.type
_entity.pdbx_description
1 polymer ?
#
loop_
_entity_poly.entity_id
_entity_poly.type
_entity_poly.pdbx_seq_one_letter_code
_entity_poly.pdbx_strand_id
1 'polypeptide(L)' 'MAHHPEQGWSLLCNGVLLFEDTGELLPDGQIIAPHRVMTAA' A
#
# COMPACT_ATOMS: atom_id res chain seq x y z
N MET A 1 -13.85 1.48 -6.25
CA MET A 1 -12.47 1.86 -5.93
C MET A 1 -12.48 3.31 -5.50
N ALA A 2 -12.12 3.59 -4.25
CA ALA A 2 -12.02 4.96 -3.75
C ALA A 2 -10.53 5.35 -3.87
N HIS A 3 -10.24 6.27 -4.79
CA HIS A 3 -8.90 6.80 -5.02
C HIS A 3 -8.93 8.26 -4.55
N HIS A 4 -8.31 8.53 -3.40
CA HIS A 4 -8.17 9.86 -2.80
C HIS A 4 -6.72 10.28 -3.04
N PRO A 5 -6.41 10.95 -4.17
CA PRO A 5 -5.04 11.20 -4.61
C PRO A 5 -4.22 12.06 -3.62
N GLU A 6 -4.85 12.66 -2.62
CA GLU A 6 -4.22 13.51 -1.61
C GLU A 6 -3.65 12.73 -0.42
N GLN A 7 -4.08 11.47 -0.21
CA GLN A 7 -3.72 10.68 0.98
C GLN A 7 -2.65 9.61 0.73
N GLY A 8 -2.30 9.32 -0.54
CA GLY A 8 -1.22 8.40 -0.89
C GLY A 8 -1.55 6.91 -0.70
N TRP A 9 -2.84 6.55 -0.72
CA TRP A 9 -3.30 5.16 -0.69
C TRP A 9 -4.66 4.97 -1.38
N SER A 10 -4.88 3.73 -1.83
CA SER A 10 -6.13 3.25 -2.42
C SER A 10 -6.68 2.07 -1.63
N LEU A 11 -7.97 2.08 -1.32
CA LEU A 11 -8.66 0.93 -0.75
C LEU A 11 -9.21 0.04 -1.87
N LEU A 12 -8.70 -1.18 -1.95
CA LEU A 12 -9.11 -2.20 -2.90
C LEU A 12 -10.38 -2.92 -2.42
N CYS A 13 -11.13 -3.52 -3.34
CA CYS A 13 -12.39 -4.20 -3.03
C CYS A 13 -12.22 -5.42 -2.10
N ASN A 14 -11.03 -6.00 -2.03
CA ASN A 14 -10.67 -7.09 -1.13
C ASN A 14 -10.28 -6.62 0.28
N GLY A 15 -10.40 -5.31 0.58
CA GLY A 15 -10.06 -4.74 1.87
C GLY A 15 -8.57 -4.41 2.04
N VAL A 16 -7.74 -4.61 1.01
CA VAL A 16 -6.33 -4.23 1.05
C VAL A 16 -6.18 -2.72 0.89
N LEU A 17 -5.37 -2.12 1.74
CA LEU A 17 -4.88 -0.75 1.60
C LEU A 17 -3.56 -0.79 0.83
N LEU A 18 -3.57 -0.31 -0.41
CA LEU A 18 -2.39 -0.19 -1.25
C LEU A 18 -1.83 1.23 -1.13
N PHE A 19 -0.56 1.36 -0.79
CA PHE A 19 0.16 2.64 -0.72
C PHE A 19 0.86 2.95 -2.05
N GLU A 20 1.07 4.24 -2.34
CA GLU A 20 1.76 4.69 -3.57
C GLU A 20 3.19 4.16 -3.69
N ASP A 21 3.84 3.80 -2.57
CA ASP A 21 5.18 3.22 -2.55
C ASP A 21 5.18 1.69 -2.77
N THR A 22 4.04 1.09 -3.13
CA THR A 22 3.79 -0.35 -3.30
C THR A 22 3.76 -1.18 -2.01
N GLY A 23 3.74 -0.53 -0.84
CA GLY A 23 3.42 -1.20 0.41
C GLY A 23 1.93 -1.59 0.48
N GLU A 24 1.62 -2.59 1.30
CA GLU A 24 0.23 -3.02 1.51
C GLU A 24 -0.06 -3.23 3.01
N LEU A 25 -1.27 -2.89 3.44
CA LEU A 25 -1.85 -3.35 4.69
C LEU A 25 -3.02 -4.29 4.36
N LEU A 26 -2.85 -5.55 4.75
CA LEU A 26 -3.85 -6.60 4.53
C LEU A 26 -5.04 -6.44 5.49
N PRO A 27 -6.21 -7.03 5.17
CA PRO A 27 -7.40 -6.95 6.01
C PRO A 27 -7.23 -7.54 7.42
N ASP A 28 -6.27 -8.46 7.59
CA ASP A 28 -5.92 -9.07 8.87
C ASP A 28 -4.90 -8.25 9.67
N GLY A 29 -4.46 -7.11 9.14
CA GLY A 29 -3.50 -6.21 9.77
C GLY A 29 -2.04 -6.53 9.46
N GLN A 30 -1.75 -7.52 8.63
CA GLN A 30 -0.37 -7.79 8.19
C GLN A 30 0.15 -6.68 7.28
N ILE A 31 1.43 -6.33 7.47
CA ILE A 31 2.13 -5.32 6.67
C ILE A 31 3.00 -6.03 5.64
N ILE A 32 2.82 -5.67 4.36
CA ILE A 32 3.75 -6.01 3.28
C ILE A 32 4.58 -4.76 2.99
N ALA A 33 5.90 -4.93 3.11
CA ALA A 33 6.83 -3.83 2.87
C ALA A 33 6.82 -3.41 1.39
N PRO A 34 7.03 -2.11 1.10
CA PRO A 34 7.10 -1.60 -0.26
C PRO A 34 8.21 -2.28 -1.07
N HIS A 35 7.93 -2.58 -2.35
CA HIS A 35 8.86 -3.16 -3.31
C HIS A 35 9.82 -2.12 -3.88
N ARG A 36 10.42 -1.27 -3.04
CA ARG A 36 11.53 -0.43 -3.47
C ARG A 36 12.79 -1.29 -3.56
N VAL A 37 13.56 -1.15 -4.64
CA VAL A 37 14.94 -1.63 -4.67
C VAL A 37 15.64 -0.93 -3.52
N MET A 38 16.02 -1.67 -2.49
CA MET A 38 16.78 -1.10 -1.39
C MET A 38 18.19 -0.86 -1.94
N THR A 39 18.40 0.31 -2.55
CA THR A 39 19.76 0.78 -2.86
C THR A 39 20.44 0.92 -1.51
N ALA A 40 21.23 -0.10 -1.15
CA ALA A 40 22.14 -0.02 -0.02
C ALA A 40 23.11 1.13 -0.32
N ALA A 41 23.22 2.07 0.63
CA ALA A 41 24.23 3.12 0.60
C ALA A 41 25.60 2.55 0.99
#